data_AF-A0A4R1HMT5-F1
#
_entry.id   AF-A0A4R1HMT5-F1
#
_cell.length_a   1.000
_cell.length_b   1.000
_cell.length_c   1.000
_cell.angle_alpha   90.00
_cell.angle_beta   90.00
_cell.angle_gamma   90.00
#
_symmetry.space_group_name_H-M   'P 1'
#
loop_
_entity.id
_entity.type
_entity.pdbx_description
1 polymer ?
#
loop_
_entity_poly.entity_id
_entity_poly.type
_entity_poly.pdbx_seq_one_letter_code
_entity_poly.pdbx_strand_id
1 'polypeptide(L)'
;MIRITGFAILSVLLHGCAAMLVPETSDPREKLGWAAELFNNQERPLPAERLIREAIEICIDSNDYSCLGRANVTYGFFFRSDSIGKWEKFYRENGFMDKEATFDNRLEISKRYFEKGIAYYVKTGEYDALTNAYLNLGFAYYFLGEHKEECGPYEKSLEAYQKNITRNPDANVAVPEGASSFPEYVAGQQKRAGCI
;
A
#
# COMPACT_ATOMS: atom_id res chain seq x y z
N MET A 1 -20.08 25.41 -59.17
CA MET A 1 -20.13 26.18 -57.90
C MET A 1 -19.91 25.21 -56.75
N ILE A 2 -18.75 25.30 -56.12
CA ILE A 2 -18.31 24.43 -55.03
C ILE A 2 -18.95 24.94 -53.72
N ARG A 3 -19.64 24.06 -52.97
CA ARG A 3 -20.08 24.34 -51.59
C ARG A 3 -19.26 23.47 -50.64
N ILE A 4 -18.22 24.08 -50.07
CA ILE A 4 -17.55 23.63 -48.85
C ILE A 4 -18.21 24.41 -47.71
N THR A 5 -18.66 23.74 -46.65
CA THR A 5 -18.92 24.29 -45.29
C THR A 5 -19.64 23.20 -44.49
N GLY A 6 -19.19 22.70 -43.36
CA GLY A 6 -17.95 22.84 -42.60
C GLY A 6 -18.01 21.71 -41.57
N PHE A 7 -16.96 20.90 -41.46
CA PHE A 7 -16.89 19.83 -40.46
C PHE A 7 -16.65 20.50 -39.11
N ALA A 8 -17.65 20.51 -38.23
CA ALA A 8 -17.45 20.91 -36.85
C ALA A 8 -16.54 19.86 -36.20
N ILE A 9 -15.24 20.16 -36.12
CA ILE A 9 -14.30 19.39 -35.31
C ILE A 9 -14.69 19.65 -33.86
N LEU A 10 -15.46 18.71 -33.31
CA LEU A 10 -15.76 18.63 -31.89
C LEU A 10 -14.42 18.48 -31.16
N SER A 11 -13.94 19.60 -30.65
CA SER A 11 -12.69 19.68 -29.91
C SER A 11 -12.91 18.95 -28.59
N VAL A 12 -12.47 17.70 -28.52
CA VAL A 12 -12.40 16.94 -27.26
C VAL A 12 -11.48 17.74 -26.34
N LEU A 13 -12.07 18.41 -25.36
CA LEU A 13 -11.35 19.11 -24.31
C LEU A 13 -10.57 18.08 -23.51
N LEU A 14 -9.28 17.94 -23.82
CA LEU A 14 -8.28 17.21 -23.04
C LEU A 14 -8.12 17.92 -21.68
N HIS A 15 -9.05 17.65 -20.76
CA HIS A 15 -8.87 17.95 -19.36
C HIS A 15 -7.79 17.00 -18.83
N GLY A 16 -6.74 17.58 -18.25
CA GLY A 16 -5.52 16.89 -17.80
C GLY A 16 -5.82 15.55 -17.14
N CYS A 17 -5.35 14.48 -17.77
CA CYS A 17 -5.95 13.16 -17.58
C CYS A 17 -5.16 12.36 -16.53
N ALA A 18 -5.16 12.84 -15.28
CA ALA A 18 -4.61 12.05 -14.17
C ALA A 18 -5.34 10.68 -14.03
N ALA A 19 -6.56 10.56 -14.55
CA ALA A 19 -7.36 9.34 -14.57
C ALA A 19 -7.33 8.56 -15.90
N MET A 20 -6.51 8.96 -16.89
CA MET A 20 -6.44 8.23 -18.17
C MET A 20 -6.01 6.78 -17.94
N LEU A 21 -6.67 5.82 -18.57
CA LEU A 21 -6.31 4.39 -18.55
C LEU A 21 -6.37 3.72 -17.16
N VAL A 22 -7.15 4.26 -16.22
CA VAL A 22 -7.52 3.53 -14.99
C VAL A 22 -8.84 2.81 -15.25
N PRO A 23 -8.89 1.46 -15.26
CA PRO A 23 -10.15 0.76 -15.52
C PRO A 23 -11.22 1.06 -14.48
N GLU A 24 -12.46 1.20 -14.93
CA GLU A 24 -13.61 1.24 -14.03
C GLU A 24 -13.90 -0.17 -13.51
N THR A 25 -13.85 -0.33 -12.19
CA THR A 25 -14.17 -1.58 -11.51
C THR A 25 -14.83 -1.29 -10.17
N SER A 26 -15.74 -2.17 -9.75
CA SER A 26 -16.36 -2.15 -8.42
C SER A 26 -15.71 -3.16 -7.46
N ASP A 27 -14.80 -4.01 -7.93
CA ASP A 27 -14.08 -4.95 -7.08
C ASP A 27 -12.98 -4.20 -6.29
N PRO A 28 -13.05 -4.15 -4.95
CA PRO A 28 -12.04 -3.47 -4.14
C PRO A 28 -10.65 -4.12 -4.30
N ARG A 29 -10.56 -5.42 -4.59
CA ARG A 29 -9.27 -6.08 -4.84
C ARG A 29 -8.62 -5.55 -6.11
N GLU A 30 -9.37 -5.41 -7.20
CA GLU A 30 -8.87 -4.85 -8.44
C GLU A 30 -8.47 -3.38 -8.26
N LYS A 31 -9.29 -2.58 -7.56
CA LYS A 31 -8.94 -1.18 -7.23
C LYS A 31 -7.60 -1.07 -6.51
N LEU A 32 -7.38 -1.91 -5.49
CA LEU A 32 -6.14 -1.91 -4.73
C LEU A 32 -4.94 -2.38 -5.56
N GLY A 33 -5.14 -3.34 -6.46
CA GLY A 33 -4.12 -3.77 -7.42
C GLY A 33 -3.71 -2.63 -8.37
N TRP A 34 -4.69 -1.94 -8.96
CA TRP A 34 -4.45 -0.76 -9.79
C TRP A 34 -3.79 0.38 -9.02
N ALA A 35 -4.21 0.63 -7.78
CA ALA A 35 -3.57 1.63 -6.94
C ALA A 35 -2.09 1.33 -6.73
N ALA A 36 -1.75 0.08 -6.38
CA ALA A 36 -0.37 -0.36 -6.19
C ALA A 36 0.47 -0.20 -7.46
N GLU A 37 -0.08 -0.56 -8.62
CA GLU A 37 0.57 -0.34 -9.92
C GLU A 37 0.82 1.15 -10.18
N LEU A 38 -0.18 1.99 -9.93
CA LEU A 38 -0.11 3.43 -10.17
C LEU A 38 0.96 4.12 -9.31
N PHE A 39 1.05 3.83 -8.01
CA PHE A 39 2.01 4.49 -7.13
C PHE A 39 3.41 3.83 -7.11
N ASN A 40 3.54 2.54 -7.42
CA ASN A 40 4.86 1.89 -7.46
C ASN A 40 5.55 2.05 -8.81
N ASN A 41 4.82 1.93 -9.92
CA ASN A 41 5.42 1.77 -11.24
C ASN A 41 5.15 2.97 -12.18
N GLN A 42 4.03 3.67 -12.01
CA GLN A 42 3.62 4.74 -12.92
C GLN A 42 3.82 6.15 -12.35
N GLU A 43 4.21 6.28 -11.08
CA GLU A 43 4.36 7.58 -10.40
C GLU A 43 3.09 8.44 -10.42
N ARG A 44 1.92 7.79 -10.31
CA ARG A 44 0.60 8.41 -10.38
C ARG A 44 -0.14 8.29 -9.04
N PRO A 45 0.25 9.06 -8.02
CA PRO A 45 -0.25 8.83 -6.67
C PRO A 45 -1.67 9.39 -6.47
N LEU A 46 -2.08 10.44 -7.19
CA LEU A 46 -3.43 11.00 -7.06
C LEU A 46 -4.56 10.01 -7.41
N PRO A 47 -4.56 9.35 -8.60
CA PRO A 47 -5.57 8.32 -8.88
C PRO A 47 -5.40 7.09 -7.99
N ALA A 48 -4.19 6.78 -7.52
CA ALA A 48 -3.96 5.66 -6.61
C ALA A 48 -4.64 5.89 -5.25
N GLU A 49 -4.47 7.07 -4.66
CA GLU A 49 -5.09 7.42 -3.37
C GLU A 49 -6.61 7.30 -3.45
N ARG A 50 -7.20 7.85 -4.53
CA ARG A 50 -8.63 7.75 -4.78
C ARG A 50 -9.11 6.30 -4.80
N LEU A 51 -8.44 5.43 -5.56
CA LEU A 51 -8.82 4.01 -5.64
C LEU A 51 -8.72 3.29 -4.29
N ILE A 52 -7.71 3.62 -3.48
CA ILE A 52 -7.57 3.07 -2.12
C ILE A 52 -8.74 3.51 -1.25
N ARG A 53 -9.13 4.79 -1.30
CA ARG A 53 -10.27 5.33 -0.54
C ARG A 53 -11.59 4.68 -0.93
N GLU A 54 -11.85 4.59 -2.24
CA GLU A 54 -13.04 3.89 -2.76
C GLU A 54 -13.06 2.41 -2.33
N ALA A 55 -11.92 1.72 -2.39
CA ALA A 55 -11.83 0.34 -1.93
C ALA A 55 -12.14 0.22 -0.43
N ILE A 56 -11.61 1.11 0.42
CA ILE A 56 -11.90 1.13 1.86
C ILE A 56 -13.41 1.30 2.09
N GLU A 57 -14.07 2.22 1.40
CA GLU A 57 -15.53 2.45 1.51
C GLU A 57 -16.31 1.18 1.17
N ILE A 58 -15.97 0.53 0.04
CA ILE A 58 -16.59 -0.75 -0.35
C ILE A 58 -16.36 -1.83 0.70
N CYS A 59 -15.14 -1.96 1.25
CA CYS A 59 -14.84 -2.93 2.29
C CYS A 59 -15.63 -2.64 3.60
N ILE A 60 -15.84 -1.37 3.95
CA ILE A 60 -16.66 -0.96 5.11
C ILE A 60 -18.12 -1.37 4.89
N ASP A 61 -18.69 -0.98 3.75
CA ASP A 61 -20.11 -1.23 3.44
C ASP A 61 -20.44 -2.72 3.39
N SER A 62 -19.48 -3.53 2.93
CA SER A 62 -19.58 -4.99 2.88
C SER A 62 -19.24 -5.71 4.20
N ASN A 63 -18.74 -4.99 5.21
CA ASN A 63 -18.20 -5.55 6.46
C ASN A 63 -17.10 -6.61 6.22
N ASP A 64 -16.33 -6.48 5.14
CA ASP A 64 -15.26 -7.41 4.79
C ASP A 64 -13.95 -7.02 5.49
N TYR A 65 -13.64 -7.71 6.59
CA TYR A 65 -12.43 -7.45 7.37
C TYR A 65 -11.15 -7.83 6.61
N SER A 66 -11.17 -8.85 5.75
CA SER A 66 -10.01 -9.23 4.94
C SER A 66 -9.71 -8.16 3.90
N CYS A 67 -10.76 -7.63 3.26
CA CYS A 67 -10.68 -6.47 2.38
C CYS A 67 -10.13 -5.24 3.11
N LEU A 68 -10.62 -4.93 4.32
CA LEU A 68 -10.12 -3.83 5.14
C LEU A 68 -8.65 -4.02 5.51
N GLY A 69 -8.23 -5.23 5.86
CA GLY A 69 -6.83 -5.56 6.12
C GLY A 69 -5.94 -5.18 4.94
N ARG A 70 -6.32 -5.63 3.74
CA ARG A 70 -5.60 -5.33 2.49
C ARG A 70 -5.58 -3.85 2.18
N ALA A 71 -6.73 -3.19 2.22
CA ALA A 71 -6.85 -1.78 1.87
C ALA A 71 -6.00 -0.89 2.78
N ASN A 72 -6.00 -1.16 4.08
CA ASN A 72 -5.19 -0.41 5.05
C ASN A 72 -3.69 -0.67 4.84
N VAL A 73 -3.26 -1.91 4.62
CA VAL A 73 -1.85 -2.21 4.29
C VAL A 73 -1.41 -1.51 3.00
N THR A 74 -2.25 -1.53 1.94
CA THR A 74 -1.96 -0.82 0.68
C THR A 74 -1.83 0.69 0.90
N TYR A 75 -2.68 1.29 1.75
CA TYR A 75 -2.56 2.72 2.06
C TYR A 75 -1.27 3.02 2.86
N GLY A 76 -0.87 2.11 3.74
CA GLY A 76 0.43 2.16 4.43
C GLY A 76 1.60 2.22 3.45
N PHE A 77 1.60 1.36 2.43
CA PHE A 77 2.60 1.40 1.35
C PHE A 77 2.53 2.69 0.54
N PHE A 78 1.34 3.17 0.19
CA PHE A 78 1.15 4.39 -0.58
C PHE A 78 1.86 5.59 0.09
N PHE A 79 1.61 5.85 1.38
CA PHE A 79 2.19 7.01 2.09
C PHE A 79 3.72 7.00 2.14
N ARG A 80 4.33 5.81 2.07
CA ARG A 80 5.78 5.63 2.13
C ARG A 80 6.42 5.52 0.74
N SER A 81 5.63 5.38 -0.33
CA SER A 81 6.15 5.13 -1.67
C SER A 81 7.00 6.29 -2.20
N ASP A 82 7.97 5.98 -3.04
CA ASP A 82 8.82 6.97 -3.72
C ASP A 82 8.00 7.96 -4.54
N SER A 83 6.86 7.52 -5.08
CA SER A 83 5.93 8.38 -5.82
C SER A 83 5.42 9.55 -4.97
N ILE A 84 5.23 9.38 -3.65
CA ILE A 84 4.86 10.50 -2.78
C ILE A 84 6.01 11.48 -2.64
N GLY A 85 7.25 11.00 -2.50
CA GLY A 85 8.44 11.86 -2.47
C GLY A 85 8.56 12.71 -3.74
N LYS A 86 8.35 12.12 -4.92
CA LYS A 86 8.37 12.85 -6.21
C LYS A 86 7.27 13.91 -6.33
N TRP A 87 6.15 13.71 -5.63
CA TRP A 87 5.00 14.61 -5.61
C TRP A 87 4.96 15.52 -4.37
N GLU A 88 6.09 15.71 -3.68
CA GLU A 88 6.17 16.48 -2.43
C GLU A 88 5.51 17.85 -2.53
N LYS A 89 5.87 18.66 -3.55
CA LYS A 89 5.32 20.01 -3.72
C LYS A 89 3.80 19.99 -3.76
N PHE A 90 3.22 19.06 -4.52
CA PHE A 90 1.78 18.92 -4.63
C PHE A 90 1.15 18.61 -3.27
N TYR A 91 1.65 17.61 -2.55
CA TYR A 91 1.06 17.19 -1.27
C TYR A 91 1.26 18.20 -0.15
N ARG A 92 2.33 19.01 -0.19
CA ARG A 92 2.50 20.14 0.73
C ARG A 92 1.49 21.25 0.47
N GLU A 93 1.17 21.52 -0.79
CA GLU A 93 0.23 22.59 -1.18
C GLU A 93 -1.24 22.18 -1.06
N ASN A 94 -1.56 20.91 -1.35
CA ASN A 94 -2.94 20.43 -1.52
C ASN A 94 -3.39 19.44 -0.45
N GLY A 95 -2.46 18.84 0.29
CA GLY A 95 -2.74 17.78 1.25
C GLY A 95 -3.13 16.44 0.62
N PHE A 96 -3.44 15.48 1.48
CA PHE A 96 -3.90 14.13 1.12
C PHE A 96 -5.44 14.04 1.19
N MET A 97 -5.99 12.92 0.70
CA MET A 97 -7.41 12.60 0.92
C MET A 97 -7.69 12.25 2.38
N ASP A 98 -6.75 11.58 3.05
CA ASP A 98 -6.75 11.50 4.51
C ASP A 98 -6.44 12.88 5.12
N LYS A 99 -7.38 13.41 5.91
CA LYS A 99 -7.28 14.75 6.50
C LYS A 99 -6.34 14.80 7.71
N GLU A 100 -5.98 13.66 8.29
CA GLU A 100 -4.95 13.59 9.32
C GLU A 100 -3.53 13.60 8.73
N ALA A 101 -3.40 13.32 7.43
CA ALA A 101 -2.12 13.19 6.76
C ALA A 101 -1.61 14.51 6.18
N THR A 102 -0.34 14.78 6.43
CA THR A 102 0.48 15.82 5.81
C THR A 102 1.71 15.17 5.20
N PHE A 103 2.45 15.91 4.38
CA PHE A 103 3.67 15.35 3.82
C PHE A 103 4.70 15.02 4.91
N ASP A 104 4.74 15.81 5.98
CA ASP A 104 5.73 15.67 7.06
C ASP A 104 5.42 14.49 7.99
N ASN A 105 4.14 14.21 8.27
CA ASN A 105 3.75 13.07 9.12
C ASN A 105 3.43 11.78 8.34
N ARG A 106 3.61 11.76 7.01
CA ARG A 106 3.19 10.64 6.16
C ARG A 106 3.74 9.27 6.59
N LEU A 107 4.95 9.23 7.16
CA LEU A 107 5.55 7.99 7.65
C LEU A 107 4.87 7.49 8.94
N GLU A 108 4.41 8.39 9.81
CA GLU A 108 3.61 8.04 10.99
C GLU A 108 2.23 7.54 10.56
N ILE A 109 1.65 8.16 9.54
CA ILE A 109 0.38 7.72 8.94
C ILE A 109 0.55 6.34 8.29
N SER A 110 1.65 6.13 7.56
CA SER A 110 2.02 4.82 6.99
C SER A 110 2.05 3.73 8.07
N LYS A 111 2.76 3.99 9.18
CA LYS A 111 2.81 3.09 10.36
C LYS A 111 1.41 2.77 10.87
N ARG A 112 0.58 3.80 11.11
CA ARG A 112 -0.80 3.65 11.59
C ARG A 112 -1.67 2.79 10.67
N TYR A 113 -1.51 2.93 9.36
CA TYR A 113 -2.25 2.13 8.38
C TYR A 113 -1.78 0.66 8.35
N PHE A 114 -0.48 0.39 8.54
CA PHE A 114 -0.02 -0.98 8.77
C PHE A 114 -0.64 -1.58 10.04
N GLU A 115 -0.67 -0.84 11.15
CA GLU A 115 -1.28 -1.30 12.41
C GLU A 115 -2.78 -1.59 12.27
N LYS A 116 -3.52 -0.72 11.57
CA LYS A 116 -4.95 -0.95 11.23
C LYS A 116 -5.12 -2.23 10.41
N GLY A 117 -4.30 -2.41 9.37
CA GLY A 117 -4.35 -3.60 8.52
C GLY A 117 -4.04 -4.89 9.28
N ILE A 118 -3.01 -4.85 10.14
CA ILE A 118 -2.63 -5.95 11.04
C ILE A 118 -3.80 -6.30 11.96
N ALA A 119 -4.49 -5.32 12.56
CA ALA A 119 -5.61 -5.59 13.45
C ALA A 119 -6.73 -6.38 12.75
N TYR A 120 -7.01 -6.07 11.49
CA TYR A 120 -7.97 -6.83 10.68
C TYR A 120 -7.46 -8.22 10.33
N TYR A 121 -6.20 -8.37 9.90
CA TYR A 121 -5.64 -9.69 9.58
C TYR A 121 -5.49 -10.61 10.80
N VAL A 122 -5.26 -10.04 11.99
CA VAL A 122 -5.31 -10.80 13.25
C VAL A 122 -6.73 -11.33 13.49
N LYS A 123 -7.75 -10.51 13.24
CA LYS A 123 -9.16 -10.90 13.39
C LYS A 123 -9.59 -12.00 12.40
N THR A 124 -9.06 -11.98 11.18
CA THR A 124 -9.41 -12.95 10.12
C THR A 124 -8.50 -14.18 10.10
N GLY A 125 -7.33 -14.13 10.74
CA GLY A 125 -6.38 -15.23 10.80
C GLY A 125 -5.57 -15.43 9.50
N GLU A 126 -5.37 -14.37 8.71
CA GLU A 126 -4.61 -14.38 7.46
C GLU A 126 -3.10 -14.25 7.73
N TYR A 127 -2.47 -15.38 8.10
CA TYR A 127 -1.07 -15.41 8.53
C TYR A 127 -0.06 -15.09 7.42
N ASP A 128 -0.38 -15.40 6.17
CA ASP A 128 0.40 -14.98 5.01
C ASP A 128 0.44 -13.45 4.90
N ALA A 129 -0.70 -12.79 5.06
CA ALA A 129 -0.79 -11.34 5.03
C ALA A 129 -0.15 -10.69 6.27
N LEU A 130 -0.33 -11.28 7.45
CA LEU A 130 0.34 -10.83 8.69
C LEU A 130 1.86 -10.88 8.58
N THR A 131 2.40 -11.90 7.94
CA THR A 131 3.85 -12.04 7.70
C THR A 131 4.37 -10.78 7.01
N ASN A 132 3.74 -10.36 5.91
CA ASN A 132 4.16 -9.19 5.15
C ASN A 132 3.86 -7.87 5.91
N ALA A 133 2.70 -7.78 6.56
CA ALA A 133 2.29 -6.56 7.25
C ALA A 133 3.19 -6.24 8.46
N TYR A 134 3.56 -7.24 9.26
CA TYR A 134 4.48 -7.06 10.38
C TYR A 134 5.90 -6.71 9.94
N LEU A 135 6.42 -7.35 8.88
CA LEU A 135 7.71 -6.97 8.30
C LEU A 135 7.74 -5.49 7.91
N ASN A 136 6.67 -5.02 7.26
CA ASN A 136 6.57 -3.65 6.80
C ASN A 136 6.30 -2.63 7.91
N LEU A 137 5.66 -3.05 9.00
CA LEU A 137 5.59 -2.27 10.23
C LEU A 137 6.99 -2.06 10.83
N GLY A 138 7.83 -3.11 10.87
CA GLY A 138 9.24 -2.98 11.26
C GLY A 138 10.00 -1.98 10.39
N PHE A 139 9.79 -2.02 9.07
CA PHE A 139 10.33 -0.98 8.19
C PHE A 139 9.73 0.40 8.45
N ALA A 140 8.46 0.53 8.80
CA ALA A 140 7.87 1.83 9.12
C ALA A 140 8.58 2.47 10.33
N TYR A 141 8.87 1.68 11.37
CA TYR A 141 9.70 2.11 12.50
C TYR A 141 11.10 2.55 12.07
N TYR A 142 11.77 1.76 11.20
CA TYR A 142 13.07 2.13 10.64
C TYR A 142 13.05 3.48 9.93
N PHE A 143 12.07 3.72 9.04
CA PHE A 143 11.97 4.97 8.29
C PHE A 143 11.64 6.19 9.17
N LEU A 144 11.02 5.97 10.33
CA LEU A 144 10.78 6.99 11.34
C LEU A 144 12.00 7.25 12.24
N GLY A 145 13.06 6.44 12.15
CA GLY A 145 14.20 6.49 13.07
C GLY A 145 13.89 5.92 14.47
N GLU A 146 12.74 5.26 14.61
CA GLU A 146 12.29 4.59 15.83
C GLU A 146 12.91 3.19 15.93
N HIS A 147 14.25 3.15 16.02
CA HIS A 147 15.01 1.89 15.87
C HIS A 147 14.78 0.88 16.99
N LYS A 148 14.40 1.33 18.20
CA LYS A 148 14.18 0.44 19.35
C LYS A 148 12.90 -0.38 19.21
N GLU A 149 12.00 0.09 18.36
CA GLU A 149 10.67 -0.43 18.15
C GLU A 149 10.60 -1.42 16.97
N GLU A 150 11.68 -1.55 16.18
CA GLU A 150 11.75 -2.43 15.00
C GLU A 150 11.70 -3.93 15.36
N CYS A 151 12.27 -4.33 16.50
CA CYS A 151 12.46 -5.74 16.85
C CYS A 151 11.14 -6.49 17.04
N GLY A 152 10.15 -5.88 17.69
CA GLY A 152 8.86 -6.51 17.97
C GLY A 152 8.09 -6.90 16.69
N PRO A 153 7.93 -6.00 15.71
CA PRO A 153 7.35 -6.35 14.42
C PRO A 153 8.12 -7.44 13.66
N TYR A 154 9.46 -7.43 13.68
CA TYR A 154 10.23 -8.50 13.02
C TYR A 154 10.02 -9.87 13.67
N GLU A 155 9.95 -9.94 15.01
CA GLU A 155 9.60 -11.16 15.73
C GLU A 155 8.19 -11.65 15.36
N LYS A 156 7.20 -10.76 15.40
CA LYS A 156 5.81 -11.10 15.01
C LYS A 156 5.69 -11.52 13.54
N SER A 157 6.52 -10.97 12.67
CA SER A 157 6.60 -11.39 11.27
C SER A 157 7.06 -12.84 11.14
N LEU A 158 8.05 -13.26 11.93
CA LEU A 158 8.54 -14.65 11.95
C LEU A 158 7.51 -15.61 12.56
N GLU A 159 6.82 -15.19 13.62
CA GLU A 159 5.73 -15.99 14.21
C GLU A 159 4.58 -16.21 13.22
N ALA A 160 4.17 -15.16 12.51
CA ALA A 160 3.13 -15.25 11.49
C ALA A 160 3.57 -16.15 10.33
N TYR A 161 4.82 -16.02 9.88
CA TYR A 161 5.40 -16.89 8.86
C TYR A 161 5.35 -18.36 9.28
N GLN A 162 5.79 -18.68 10.50
CA GLN A 162 5.78 -20.04 11.02
C GLN A 162 4.35 -20.60 11.09
N LYS A 163 3.38 -19.80 11.52
CA LYS A 163 1.96 -20.20 11.54
C LYS A 163 1.41 -20.43 10.13
N ASN A 164 1.79 -19.60 9.16
CA ASN A 164 1.37 -19.75 7.76
C ASN A 164 1.87 -21.09 7.19
N ILE A 165 3.18 -21.37 7.25
CA ILE A 165 3.74 -22.62 6.70
C ILE A 165 3.27 -23.87 7.47
N THR A 166 2.95 -23.74 8.76
CA THR A 166 2.42 -24.87 9.54
C THR A 166 0.99 -25.22 9.11
N ARG A 167 0.17 -24.21 8.81
CA ARG A 167 -1.22 -24.40 8.36
C ARG A 167 -1.31 -24.72 6.87
N ASN A 168 -0.38 -24.19 6.10
CA ASN A 168 -0.31 -24.31 4.65
C ASN A 168 1.12 -24.77 4.24
N PRO A 169 1.46 -26.05 4.39
CA PRO A 169 2.82 -26.55 4.12
C PRO A 169 3.31 -26.29 2.68
N ASP A 170 2.37 -26.20 1.72
CA ASP A 170 2.66 -25.93 0.32
C ASP A 170 2.69 -24.43 -0.03
N ALA A 171 2.63 -23.54 0.98
CA ALA A 171 2.62 -22.09 0.75
C ALA A 171 3.93 -21.64 0.09
N ASN A 172 3.81 -21.07 -1.11
CA ASN A 172 4.92 -20.42 -1.80
C ASN A 172 5.11 -19.00 -1.26
N VAL A 173 5.97 -18.84 -0.26
CA VAL A 173 6.29 -17.53 0.32
C VAL A 173 7.34 -16.83 -0.54
N ALA A 174 7.01 -15.66 -1.06
CA ALA A 174 7.96 -14.83 -1.79
C ALA A 174 9.14 -14.44 -0.87
N VAL A 175 10.36 -14.75 -1.31
CA VAL A 175 11.59 -14.39 -0.62
C VAL A 175 12.20 -13.19 -1.33
N PRO A 176 12.53 -12.09 -0.62
CA PRO A 176 13.19 -10.95 -1.24
C PRO A 176 14.49 -11.34 -1.95
N GLU A 177 14.82 -10.63 -3.03
CA GLU A 177 16.00 -10.92 -3.84
C GLU A 177 17.28 -10.94 -2.98
N GLY A 178 18.13 -11.94 -3.25
CA GLY A 178 19.39 -12.14 -2.52
C GLY A 178 19.26 -12.90 -1.19
N ALA A 179 18.05 -13.13 -0.68
CA ALA A 179 17.83 -13.98 0.48
C ALA A 179 17.55 -15.44 0.08
N SER A 180 18.04 -16.36 0.89
CA SER A 180 17.86 -17.82 0.76
C SER A 180 16.51 -18.30 1.30
N SER A 181 15.97 -17.61 2.30
CA SER A 181 14.68 -17.92 2.91
C SER A 181 14.10 -16.67 3.58
N PHE A 182 12.78 -16.68 3.83
CA PHE A 182 12.13 -15.59 4.54
C PHE A 182 12.70 -15.38 5.96
N PRO A 183 12.93 -16.42 6.79
CA PRO A 183 13.55 -16.23 8.10
C PRO A 183 14.96 -15.63 8.05
N GLU A 184 15.78 -16.05 7.07
CA GLU A 184 17.12 -15.49 6.89
C GLU A 184 17.07 -14.01 6.50
N TYR A 185 16.14 -13.63 5.62
CA TYR A 185 15.90 -12.22 5.29
C TYR A 185 15.55 -11.39 6.54
N VAL A 186 14.61 -11.86 7.37
CA VAL A 186 14.21 -11.14 8.59
C VAL A 186 15.33 -11.08 9.62
N ALA A 187 16.12 -12.15 9.77
CA ALA A 187 17.28 -12.16 10.66
C ALA A 187 18.31 -11.09 10.26
N GLY A 188 18.50 -10.85 8.96
CA GLY A 188 19.32 -9.74 8.48
C GLY A 188 18.81 -8.37 8.94
N GLN A 189 17.48 -8.16 8.92
CA GLN A 189 16.86 -6.92 9.41
C GLN A 189 16.96 -6.80 10.94
N GLN A 190 16.77 -7.89 11.67
CA GLN A 190 16.93 -7.94 13.12
C GLN A 190 18.36 -7.60 13.54
N LYS A 191 19.37 -8.12 12.84
CA LYS A 191 20.78 -7.77 13.08
C LYS A 191 21.05 -6.29 12.81
N ARG A 192 20.52 -5.74 11.71
CA ARG A 192 20.63 -4.30 11.40
C ARG A 192 20.02 -3.44 12.51
N ALA A 193 18.88 -3.86 13.05
CA ALA A 193 18.18 -3.17 14.13
C ALA A 193 18.79 -3.43 15.53
N GLY A 194 19.80 -4.30 15.66
CA GLY A 194 20.42 -4.63 16.95
C GLY A 194 19.55 -5.51 17.86
N CYS A 195 18.63 -6.28 17.27
CA CYS A 195 17.76 -7.21 18.01
C CYS A 195 18.48 -8.50 18.43
N ILE A 196 19.48 -8.92 17.63
CA ILE A 196 20.26 -10.16 17.76
C ILE A 196 21.73 -9.93 17.40
#